data_AF-A0A7K3APC9-F1
#
_entry.id   AF-A0A7K3APC9-F1
#
_cell.length_a   1.000
_cell.length_b   1.000
_cell.length_c   1.000
_cell.angle_alpha   90.00
_cell.angle_beta   90.00
_cell.angle_gamma   90.00
#
_symmetry.space_group_name_H-M   'P 1'
#
loop_
_entity.id
_entity.type
_entity.pdbx_description
1 polymer ?
#
loop_
_entity_poly.entity_id
_entity_poly.type
_entity_poly.pdbx_seq_one_letter_code
_entity_poly.pdbx_strand_id
1 'polypeptide(L)'
;MGSAQVVIVGAGPCGLATAALLLRQGIRVRILEASSTPSQGSRAIMLWPPAQDVLRDLEILAAAQALARRPDRLDYFGDRGRLARVRLTAAQSPLVLPQPRTDALLEEAVEKAGGRVERGWRLTALTQSDDTVEVTARNEEGHQVHLRTQWLVGADGVHSTVRDLLGITFTGNPLPTRFALAEGQLTGAQAPTTPSYYLTSRGGLVIAPLPGGCVRVAGSIHDGRETTEQLVQDMLDTRGPGGLRMHQFQALTTFSSAERVVDRMRAGRVLLVGDAAHTHSAIGGQGLNLGLQDVRNLAWKLGGVITGKLDHAIMDTYSPERIAAARQVIKTTGAITRVALAPPPWNLLRNAVLRVAERTPHGPHWYAARVAGERIRYPITPLGRPQGRRGTGFPAPTWAAPPAGHAPDRFLLVTSGPPEGPLARAADATAQRHTSLVSRHHVPRRRTEFLLLRPDGYVAARGTSADLTPTERLLAALTPTTAS
;
A
#
# COMPACT_ATOMS: atom_id res chain seq x y z
N MET A 1 -26.07 -22.86 -3.84
CA MET A 1 -25.16 -21.72 -3.57
C MET A 1 -24.21 -21.61 -4.75
N GLY A 2 -24.19 -20.48 -5.48
CA GLY A 2 -23.37 -20.36 -6.69
C GLY A 2 -21.87 -20.48 -6.39
N SER A 3 -21.11 -21.13 -7.27
CA SER A 3 -19.65 -21.24 -7.15
C SER A 3 -18.99 -19.85 -7.17
N ALA A 4 -18.14 -19.57 -6.19
CA ALA A 4 -17.38 -18.31 -6.15
C ALA A 4 -16.31 -18.32 -7.25
N GLN A 5 -16.14 -17.19 -7.94
CA GLN A 5 -15.07 -17.03 -8.93
C GLN A 5 -13.72 -16.82 -8.25
N VAL A 6 -13.72 -16.17 -7.08
CA VAL A 6 -12.52 -15.93 -6.28
C VAL A 6 -12.78 -16.30 -4.82
N VAL A 7 -11.84 -17.04 -4.22
CA VAL A 7 -11.76 -17.23 -2.76
C VAL A 7 -10.60 -16.41 -2.22
N ILE A 8 -10.85 -15.61 -1.18
CA ILE A 8 -9.84 -14.84 -0.47
C ILE A 8 -9.64 -15.46 0.90
N VAL A 9 -8.40 -15.75 1.27
CA VAL A 9 -8.04 -16.32 2.56
C VAL A 9 -7.38 -15.23 3.40
N GLY A 10 -8.03 -14.83 4.49
CA GLY A 10 -7.67 -13.71 5.36
C GLY A 10 -8.52 -12.47 5.11
N ALA A 11 -9.17 -11.97 6.16
CA ALA A 11 -9.95 -10.74 6.21
C ALA A 11 -9.20 -9.59 6.91
N GLY A 12 -7.88 -9.56 6.78
CA GLY A 12 -7.11 -8.36 7.03
C GLY A 12 -7.39 -7.28 5.97
N PRO A 13 -6.83 -6.06 6.12
CA PRO A 13 -7.14 -4.95 5.22
C PRO A 13 -6.83 -5.23 3.74
N CYS A 14 -5.79 -6.01 3.44
CA CYS A 14 -5.48 -6.38 2.05
C CYS A 14 -6.53 -7.35 1.47
N GLY A 15 -7.02 -8.29 2.27
CA GLY A 15 -8.07 -9.23 1.86
C GLY A 15 -9.41 -8.53 1.66
N LEU A 16 -9.81 -7.69 2.62
CA LEU A 16 -11.04 -6.89 2.54
C LEU A 16 -11.01 -5.92 1.35
N ALA A 17 -9.91 -5.21 1.13
CA ALA A 17 -9.76 -4.30 -0.02
C ALA A 17 -9.80 -5.05 -1.35
N THR A 18 -9.16 -6.23 -1.43
CA THR A 18 -9.22 -7.08 -2.65
C THR A 18 -10.65 -7.52 -2.91
N ALA A 19 -11.36 -8.00 -1.88
CA ALA A 19 -12.73 -8.44 -1.98
C ALA A 19 -13.65 -7.31 -2.47
N ALA A 20 -13.60 -6.15 -1.82
CA ALA A 20 -14.45 -5.02 -2.13
C ALA A 20 -14.22 -4.52 -3.58
N LEU A 21 -12.97 -4.42 -4.04
CA LEU A 21 -12.67 -4.01 -5.42
C LEU A 21 -13.17 -5.01 -6.46
N LEU A 22 -13.08 -6.33 -6.19
CA LEU A 22 -13.57 -7.36 -7.11
C LEU A 22 -15.10 -7.44 -7.11
N LEU A 23 -15.74 -7.36 -5.94
CA LEU A 23 -17.20 -7.33 -5.80
C LEU A 23 -17.82 -6.14 -6.55
N ARG A 24 -17.20 -4.94 -6.46
CA ARG A 24 -17.61 -3.76 -7.24
C ARG A 24 -17.50 -3.93 -8.75
N GLN A 25 -16.67 -4.88 -9.21
CA GLN A 25 -16.57 -5.27 -10.63
C GLN A 25 -17.57 -6.38 -11.01
N GLY A 26 -18.47 -6.78 -10.11
CA GLY A 26 -19.47 -7.83 -10.32
C GLY A 26 -18.93 -9.26 -10.17
N ILE A 27 -17.74 -9.43 -9.58
CA ILE A 27 -17.10 -10.75 -9.42
C ILE A 27 -17.58 -11.39 -8.14
N ARG A 28 -17.96 -12.68 -8.20
CA ARG A 28 -18.41 -13.44 -7.04
C ARG A 28 -17.23 -13.83 -6.15
N VAL A 29 -17.15 -13.25 -4.95
CA VAL A 29 -16.05 -13.45 -4.00
C VAL A 29 -16.56 -14.13 -2.72
N ARG A 30 -15.78 -15.06 -2.17
CA ARG A 30 -15.90 -15.52 -0.78
C ARG A 30 -14.66 -15.18 0.02
N ILE A 31 -14.82 -14.80 1.28
CA ILE A 31 -13.72 -14.40 2.17
C ILE A 31 -13.74 -15.35 3.36
N LEU A 32 -12.66 -16.13 3.55
CA LEU A 32 -12.49 -17.03 4.67
C LEU A 32 -11.52 -16.41 5.67
N GLU A 33 -11.95 -16.20 6.91
CA GLU A 33 -11.12 -15.68 7.99
C GLU A 33 -11.02 -16.70 9.12
N ALA A 34 -9.79 -16.99 9.54
CA ALA A 34 -9.54 -17.99 10.58
C ALA A 34 -9.99 -17.50 11.97
N SER A 35 -9.87 -16.21 12.26
CA SER A 35 -10.33 -15.61 13.51
C SER A 35 -11.86 -15.50 13.55
N SER A 36 -12.45 -15.87 14.68
CA SER A 36 -13.89 -15.68 14.95
C SER A 36 -14.26 -14.21 15.16
N THR A 37 -13.29 -13.36 15.51
CA THR A 37 -13.49 -11.93 15.78
C THR A 37 -12.53 -11.05 14.97
N PRO A 38 -12.91 -9.78 14.68
CA PRO A 38 -11.98 -8.83 14.06
C PRO A 38 -10.71 -8.62 14.89
N SER A 39 -9.58 -8.40 14.22
CA SER A 39 -8.31 -8.13 14.88
C SER A 39 -8.40 -6.92 15.80
N GLN A 40 -7.93 -7.08 17.03
CA GLN A 40 -7.83 -5.99 18.00
C GLN A 40 -6.42 -5.37 17.95
N GLY A 41 -6.37 -4.05 18.12
CA GLY A 41 -5.13 -3.28 18.15
C GLY A 41 -4.68 -2.75 16.78
N SER A 42 -3.82 -1.73 16.84
CA SER A 42 -3.32 -1.03 15.66
C SER A 42 -1.87 -1.43 15.43
N ARG A 43 -1.52 -2.01 14.28
CA ARG A 43 -0.11 -2.20 13.86
C ARG A 43 0.35 -1.06 12.95
N ALA A 44 -0.54 -0.62 12.07
CA ALA A 44 -0.34 0.55 11.21
C ALA A 44 -1.26 1.71 11.63
N ILE A 45 -0.73 2.92 11.63
CA ILE A 45 -1.51 4.15 11.93
C ILE A 45 -1.47 5.19 10.82
N MET A 46 -0.72 4.96 9.73
CA MET A 46 -0.49 5.95 8.68
C MET A 46 -0.77 5.35 7.31
N LEU A 47 -1.65 5.99 6.55
CA LEU A 47 -1.93 5.69 5.15
C LEU A 47 -1.40 6.82 4.26
N TRP A 48 -0.33 6.55 3.54
CA TRP A 48 0.27 7.45 2.57
C TRP A 48 -0.61 7.55 1.30
N PRO A 49 -0.49 8.65 0.53
CA PRO A 49 -1.35 8.92 -0.62
C PRO A 49 -1.54 7.73 -1.59
N PRO A 50 -0.50 6.96 -1.97
CA PRO A 50 -0.71 5.81 -2.87
C PRO A 50 -1.64 4.73 -2.31
N ALA A 51 -1.70 4.56 -0.99
CA ALA A 51 -2.63 3.63 -0.34
C ALA A 51 -4.02 4.24 -0.17
N GLN A 52 -4.10 5.56 0.04
CA GLN A 52 -5.38 6.29 0.06
C GLN A 52 -6.13 6.18 -1.26
N ASP A 53 -5.41 5.98 -2.37
CA ASP A 53 -6.05 5.76 -3.66
C ASP A 53 -6.92 4.50 -3.70
N VAL A 54 -6.58 3.44 -2.95
CA VAL A 54 -7.46 2.26 -2.82
C VAL A 54 -8.77 2.63 -2.13
N LEU A 55 -8.70 3.46 -1.08
CA LEU A 55 -9.89 3.98 -0.42
C LEU A 55 -10.71 4.89 -1.35
N ARG A 56 -10.06 5.57 -2.31
CA ARG A 56 -10.73 6.38 -3.33
C ARG A 56 -11.44 5.50 -4.36
N ASP A 57 -10.77 4.45 -4.84
CA ASP A 57 -11.33 3.49 -5.79
C ASP A 57 -12.53 2.73 -5.19
N LEU A 58 -12.57 2.60 -3.85
CA LEU A 58 -13.67 2.05 -3.07
C LEU A 58 -14.72 3.09 -2.61
N GLU A 59 -14.53 4.37 -2.93
CA GLU A 59 -15.43 5.49 -2.54
C GLU A 59 -15.57 5.69 -1.01
N ILE A 60 -14.61 5.21 -0.22
CA ILE A 60 -14.59 5.33 1.25
C ILE A 60 -13.55 6.34 1.77
N LEU A 61 -12.77 6.97 0.88
CA LEU A 61 -11.73 7.92 1.28
C LEU A 61 -12.28 9.11 2.08
N ALA A 62 -13.45 9.65 1.72
CA ALA A 62 -14.06 10.77 2.44
C ALA A 62 -14.46 10.38 3.88
N ALA A 63 -15.04 9.19 4.06
CA ALA A 63 -15.35 8.64 5.39
C ALA A 63 -14.07 8.41 6.22
N ALA A 64 -13.02 7.86 5.60
CA ALA A 64 -11.71 7.70 6.24
C ALA A 64 -11.11 9.06 6.66
N GLN A 65 -11.22 10.08 5.82
CA GLN A 65 -10.75 11.43 6.12
C GLN A 65 -11.49 12.08 7.28
N ALA A 66 -12.80 11.85 7.41
CA ALA A 66 -13.60 12.35 8.54
C ALA A 66 -13.18 11.73 9.88
N LEU A 67 -12.67 10.49 9.87
CA LEU A 67 -12.22 9.77 11.06
C LEU A 67 -10.73 9.95 11.37
N ALA A 68 -9.93 10.45 10.42
CA ALA A 68 -8.48 10.52 10.52
C ALA A 68 -7.97 11.91 10.95
N ARG A 69 -6.75 11.97 11.48
CA ARG A 69 -5.98 13.23 11.47
C ARG A 69 -5.20 13.35 10.17
N ARG A 70 -5.00 14.58 9.69
CA ARG A 70 -4.23 14.88 8.48
C ARG A 70 -3.08 15.82 8.83
N PRO A 71 -1.89 15.31 9.17
CA PRO A 71 -0.77 16.16 9.54
C PRO A 71 -0.31 16.98 8.33
N ASP A 72 -0.05 18.26 8.57
CA ASP A 72 0.53 19.20 7.61
C ASP A 72 2.07 19.18 7.63
N ARG A 73 2.66 18.44 8.57
CA ARG A 73 4.11 18.31 8.71
C ARG A 73 4.54 17.09 9.51
N LEU A 74 5.80 16.71 9.33
CA LEU A 74 6.54 15.82 10.24
C LEU A 74 7.67 16.61 10.89
N ASP A 75 7.79 16.51 12.21
CA ASP A 75 8.85 17.18 12.97
C ASP A 75 9.92 16.16 13.39
N TYR A 76 11.20 16.52 13.22
CA TYR A 76 12.35 15.69 13.58
C TYR A 76 13.21 16.40 14.62
N PHE A 77 13.58 15.68 15.68
CA PHE A 77 14.37 16.15 16.81
C PHE A 77 15.58 15.25 17.02
N GLY A 78 16.62 15.78 17.67
CA GLY A 78 17.79 15.03 18.14
C GLY A 78 18.17 15.48 19.55
N ASP A 79 19.34 15.07 20.02
CA ASP A 79 19.76 15.33 21.41
C ASP A 79 19.80 16.83 21.79
N ARG A 80 19.97 17.72 20.82
CA ARG A 80 20.04 19.18 21.01
C ARG A 80 18.80 19.93 20.50
N GLY A 81 17.66 19.26 20.43
CA GLY A 81 16.39 19.84 19.97
C GLY A 81 16.12 19.64 18.48
N ARG A 82 15.39 20.57 17.86
CA ARG A 82 14.84 20.43 16.50
C ARG A 82 15.94 20.26 15.44
N LEU A 83 15.76 19.26 14.58
CA LEU A 83 16.64 18.97 13.44
C LEU A 83 16.06 19.46 12.12
N ALA A 84 14.79 19.12 11.86
CA ALA A 84 14.13 19.45 10.61
C ALA A 84 12.62 19.46 10.79
N ARG A 85 11.93 20.22 9.93
CA ARG A 85 10.49 20.15 9.72
C ARG A 85 10.21 19.86 8.26
N VAL A 86 9.49 18.79 8.00
CA VAL A 86 9.05 18.43 6.66
C VAL A 86 7.60 18.85 6.52
N ARG A 87 7.34 19.97 5.84
CA ARG A 87 5.96 20.36 5.50
C ARG A 87 5.41 19.42 4.43
N LEU A 88 4.14 19.06 4.60
CA LEU A 88 3.38 18.18 3.73
C LEU A 88 2.30 19.03 3.05
N THR A 89 2.22 18.92 1.73
CA THR A 89 1.07 19.46 1.00
C THR A 89 -0.16 18.58 1.23
N ALA A 90 -1.35 19.06 0.90
CA ALA A 90 -2.58 18.27 1.00
C ALA A 90 -2.51 16.95 0.20
N ALA A 91 -1.79 16.95 -0.93
CA ALA A 91 -1.56 15.78 -1.78
C ALA A 91 -0.55 14.77 -1.18
N GLN A 92 0.30 15.22 -0.26
CA GLN A 92 1.35 14.42 0.38
C GLN A 92 1.00 14.00 1.82
N SER A 93 -0.05 14.59 2.39
CA SER A 93 -0.46 14.35 3.77
C SER A 93 -1.01 12.93 3.93
N PRO A 94 -0.44 12.11 4.84
CA PRO A 94 -1.00 10.80 5.15
C PRO A 94 -2.32 10.94 5.93
N LEU A 95 -3.15 9.91 5.92
CA LEU A 95 -4.19 9.76 6.92
C LEU A 95 -3.58 9.09 8.15
N VAL A 96 -3.62 9.77 9.29
CA VAL A 96 -3.33 9.16 10.58
C VAL A 96 -4.63 8.57 11.11
N LEU A 97 -4.81 7.27 10.85
CA LEU A 97 -6.02 6.50 11.13
C LEU A 97 -5.60 5.15 11.73
N PRO A 98 -6.06 4.80 12.95
CA PRO A 98 -5.79 3.49 13.52
C PRO A 98 -6.31 2.37 12.61
N GLN A 99 -5.52 1.32 12.45
CA GLN A 99 -5.86 0.21 11.55
C GLN A 99 -7.27 -0.38 11.78
N PRO A 100 -7.78 -0.59 13.02
CA PRO A 100 -9.14 -1.12 13.21
C PRO A 100 -10.24 -0.27 12.57
N ARG A 101 -10.04 1.05 12.45
CA ARG A 101 -10.98 1.94 11.74
C ARG A 101 -10.88 1.78 10.22
N THR A 102 -9.67 1.50 9.71
CA THR A 102 -9.47 1.18 8.29
C THR A 102 -10.14 -0.16 7.96
N ASP A 103 -9.92 -1.17 8.80
CA ASP A 103 -10.48 -2.51 8.64
C ASP A 103 -12.02 -2.46 8.65
N ALA A 104 -12.63 -1.72 9.60
CA ALA A 104 -14.08 -1.54 9.65
C ALA A 104 -14.66 -0.87 8.40
N LEU A 105 -14.01 0.18 7.87
CA LEU A 105 -14.45 0.85 6.63
C LEU A 105 -14.34 -0.08 5.41
N LEU A 106 -13.32 -0.93 5.37
CA LEU A 106 -13.13 -1.91 4.30
C LEU A 106 -14.16 -3.05 4.39
N GLU A 107 -14.48 -3.52 5.59
CA GLU A 107 -15.52 -4.52 5.83
C GLU A 107 -16.91 -3.97 5.44
N GLU A 108 -17.23 -2.73 5.82
CA GLU A 108 -18.45 -2.04 5.37
C GLU A 108 -18.49 -1.91 3.83
N ALA A 109 -17.35 -1.66 3.17
CA ALA A 109 -17.28 -1.62 1.72
C ALA A 109 -17.53 -3.00 1.07
N VAL A 110 -17.09 -4.09 1.70
CA VAL A 110 -17.41 -5.47 1.28
C VAL A 110 -18.92 -5.72 1.40
N GLU A 111 -19.53 -5.36 2.52
CA GLU A 111 -20.96 -5.55 2.77
C GLU A 111 -21.82 -4.76 1.79
N LYS A 112 -21.49 -3.48 1.56
CA LYS A 112 -22.16 -2.63 0.55
C LYS A 112 -22.06 -3.19 -0.86
N ALA A 113 -20.98 -3.90 -1.17
CA ALA A 113 -20.78 -4.56 -2.46
C ALA A 113 -21.44 -5.96 -2.53
N GLY A 114 -22.20 -6.37 -1.51
CA GLY A 114 -22.93 -7.64 -1.45
C GLY A 114 -22.11 -8.84 -0.98
N GLY A 115 -20.90 -8.61 -0.48
CA GLY A 115 -20.05 -9.63 0.13
C GLY A 115 -20.27 -9.77 1.63
N ARG A 116 -19.60 -10.76 2.23
CA ARG A 116 -19.51 -10.92 3.69
C ARG A 116 -18.24 -11.67 4.06
N VAL A 117 -17.76 -11.48 5.29
CA VAL A 117 -16.64 -12.24 5.86
C VAL A 117 -17.16 -13.51 6.52
N GLU A 118 -16.60 -14.67 6.15
CA GLU A 118 -16.89 -15.95 6.78
C GLU A 118 -15.82 -16.25 7.83
N ARG A 119 -16.12 -15.82 9.06
CA ARG A 119 -15.22 -15.93 10.22
C ARG A 119 -15.20 -17.34 10.81
N GLY A 120 -14.11 -17.67 11.50
CA GLY A 120 -13.88 -18.98 12.09
C GLY A 120 -13.55 -20.09 11.09
N TRP A 121 -13.26 -19.76 9.82
CA TRP A 121 -12.91 -20.73 8.77
C TRP A 121 -11.44 -20.64 8.42
N ARG A 122 -10.67 -21.64 8.81
CA ARG A 122 -9.24 -21.74 8.53
C ARG A 122 -8.98 -22.61 7.31
N LEU A 123 -8.23 -22.09 6.33
CA LEU A 123 -7.71 -22.89 5.24
C LEU A 123 -6.81 -24.02 5.78
N THR A 124 -7.01 -25.25 5.30
CA THR A 124 -6.18 -26.40 5.69
C THR A 124 -5.53 -27.09 4.51
N ALA A 125 -6.13 -27.03 3.32
CA ALA A 125 -5.54 -27.58 2.10
C ALA A 125 -5.96 -26.78 0.87
N LEU A 126 -5.09 -26.75 -0.14
CA LEU A 126 -5.40 -26.24 -1.46
C LEU A 126 -4.72 -27.11 -2.52
N THR A 127 -5.40 -27.36 -3.63
CA THR A 127 -4.82 -27.94 -4.84
C THR A 127 -5.32 -27.15 -6.04
N GLN A 128 -4.57 -27.14 -7.14
CA GLN A 128 -4.97 -26.40 -8.34
C GLN A 128 -4.73 -27.22 -9.61
N SER A 129 -5.55 -26.96 -10.61
CA SER A 129 -5.41 -27.40 -11.99
C SER A 129 -5.24 -26.17 -12.90
N ASP A 130 -5.17 -26.41 -14.20
CA ASP A 130 -5.05 -25.34 -15.21
C ASP A 130 -6.25 -24.39 -15.24
N ASP A 131 -7.41 -24.79 -14.69
CA ASP A 131 -8.66 -24.02 -14.74
C ASP A 131 -9.25 -23.67 -13.38
N THR A 132 -8.91 -24.41 -12.33
CA THR A 132 -9.59 -24.29 -11.04
C THR A 132 -8.67 -24.48 -9.85
N VAL A 133 -9.08 -23.96 -8.70
CA VAL A 133 -8.47 -24.19 -7.39
C VAL A 133 -9.52 -24.88 -6.51
N GLU A 134 -9.13 -26.02 -5.93
CA GLU A 134 -9.89 -26.75 -4.93
C GLU A 134 -9.37 -26.34 -3.54
N VAL A 135 -10.26 -25.91 -2.67
CA VAL A 135 -9.96 -25.27 -1.39
C VAL A 135 -10.66 -26.05 -0.29
N THR A 136 -9.92 -26.45 0.74
CA THR A 136 -10.48 -27.06 1.95
C THR A 136 -10.27 -26.13 3.14
N ALA A 137 -11.36 -25.82 3.83
CA ALA A 137 -11.33 -25.03 5.06
C ALA A 137 -12.04 -25.77 6.19
N ARG A 138 -11.60 -25.51 7.42
CA ARG A 138 -12.09 -26.16 8.64
C ARG A 138 -12.44 -25.11 9.70
N ASN A 139 -13.54 -25.31 10.42
CA ASN A 139 -13.90 -24.49 11.57
C ASN A 139 -13.40 -25.10 12.91
N GLU A 140 -13.63 -24.40 14.03
CA GLU A 140 -13.20 -24.88 15.36
C GLU A 140 -13.92 -26.15 15.83
N GLU A 141 -15.13 -26.40 15.34
CA GLU A 141 -15.91 -27.62 15.62
C GLU A 141 -15.43 -28.84 14.80
N GLY A 142 -14.44 -28.64 13.91
CA GLY A 142 -13.90 -29.68 13.04
C GLY A 142 -14.68 -29.90 11.74
N HIS A 143 -15.78 -29.16 11.51
CA HIS A 143 -16.50 -29.18 10.25
C HIS A 143 -15.61 -28.70 9.10
N GLN A 144 -15.65 -29.43 7.98
CA GLN A 144 -14.89 -29.10 6.78
C GLN A 144 -15.81 -28.68 5.64
N VAL A 145 -15.35 -27.72 4.85
CA VAL A 145 -15.98 -27.33 3.60
C VAL A 145 -14.98 -27.45 2.46
N HIS A 146 -15.46 -27.95 1.33
CA HIS A 146 -14.72 -28.05 0.08
C HIS A 146 -15.30 -27.07 -0.94
N LEU A 147 -14.46 -26.21 -1.48
CA LEU A 147 -14.85 -25.16 -2.43
C LEU A 147 -14.03 -25.30 -3.70
N ARG A 148 -14.71 -25.22 -4.84
CA ARG A 148 -14.09 -25.08 -6.16
C ARG A 148 -14.22 -23.64 -6.63
N THR A 149 -13.11 -23.03 -7.04
CA THR A 149 -13.07 -21.64 -7.50
C THR A 149 -12.12 -21.47 -8.70
N GLN A 150 -12.17 -20.33 -9.39
CA GLN A 150 -11.25 -20.06 -10.50
C GLN A 150 -9.92 -19.47 -10.01
N TRP A 151 -9.94 -18.75 -8.90
CA TRP A 151 -8.77 -18.07 -8.36
C TRP A 151 -8.78 -18.07 -6.83
N LEU A 152 -7.59 -18.14 -6.23
CA LEU A 152 -7.41 -17.93 -4.79
C LEU A 152 -6.44 -16.78 -4.52
N VAL A 153 -6.78 -15.90 -3.58
CA VAL A 153 -5.89 -14.85 -3.09
C VAL A 153 -5.58 -15.08 -1.62
N GLY A 154 -4.31 -15.35 -1.30
CA GLY A 154 -3.79 -15.39 0.06
C GLY A 154 -3.50 -13.99 0.58
N ALA A 155 -4.28 -13.56 1.56
CA ALA A 155 -4.16 -12.32 2.32
C ALA A 155 -4.06 -12.61 3.83
N ASP A 156 -3.56 -13.79 4.19
CA ASP A 156 -3.56 -14.41 5.52
C ASP A 156 -2.29 -14.10 6.35
N GLY A 157 -1.62 -13.00 6.02
CA GLY A 157 -0.59 -12.37 6.83
C GLY A 157 0.75 -13.12 6.89
N VAL A 158 1.58 -12.74 7.86
CA VAL A 158 2.99 -13.19 7.96
C VAL A 158 3.10 -14.72 8.04
N HIS A 159 2.14 -15.39 8.70
CA HIS A 159 2.07 -16.85 8.84
C HIS A 159 1.15 -17.49 7.78
N SER A 160 1.19 -16.95 6.55
CA SER A 160 0.33 -17.38 5.45
C SER A 160 0.36 -18.90 5.23
N THR A 161 -0.79 -19.52 5.45
CA THR A 161 -1.03 -20.94 5.15
C THR A 161 -1.00 -21.16 3.64
N VAL A 162 -1.52 -20.20 2.86
CA VAL A 162 -1.52 -20.27 1.40
C VAL A 162 -0.09 -20.36 0.86
N ARG A 163 0.80 -19.48 1.33
CA ARG A 163 2.21 -19.47 0.94
C ARG A 163 2.90 -20.79 1.29
N ASP A 164 2.66 -21.29 2.50
CA ASP A 164 3.30 -22.51 3.00
C ASP A 164 2.82 -23.75 2.21
N LEU A 165 1.51 -23.86 1.90
CA LEU A 165 0.95 -24.93 1.07
C LEU A 165 1.46 -24.92 -0.38
N LEU A 166 1.88 -23.77 -0.90
CA LEU A 166 2.47 -23.63 -2.24
C LEU A 166 3.98 -23.85 -2.29
N GLY A 167 4.63 -24.07 -1.14
CA GLY A 167 6.09 -24.14 -1.06
C GLY A 167 6.78 -22.89 -1.60
N ILE A 168 6.14 -21.72 -1.43
CA ILE A 168 6.71 -20.43 -1.85
C ILE A 168 7.75 -20.00 -0.81
N THR A 169 8.96 -19.70 -1.28
CA THR A 169 10.07 -19.40 -0.38
C THR A 169 9.93 -17.98 0.16
N PHE A 170 10.05 -17.81 1.48
CA PHE A 170 9.95 -16.51 2.14
C PHE A 170 11.29 -16.02 2.68
N THR A 171 12.15 -15.54 1.78
CA THR A 171 13.54 -15.19 2.12
C THR A 171 13.63 -13.81 2.76
N GLY A 172 14.47 -13.68 3.78
CA GLY A 172 14.80 -12.41 4.37
C GLY A 172 15.46 -12.52 5.73
N ASN A 173 15.78 -11.37 6.34
CA ASN A 173 16.52 -11.31 7.59
C ASN A 173 15.63 -10.76 8.72
N PRO A 174 15.69 -11.34 9.93
CA PRO A 174 15.13 -10.68 11.11
C PRO A 174 15.88 -9.37 11.34
N LEU A 175 15.17 -8.32 11.76
CA LEU A 175 15.82 -7.11 12.24
C LEU A 175 16.22 -7.29 13.71
N PRO A 176 17.44 -6.90 14.13
CA PRO A 176 17.88 -7.06 15.51
C PRO A 176 17.11 -6.17 16.50
N THR A 177 16.44 -5.13 16.01
CA THR A 177 15.72 -4.15 16.84
C THR A 177 14.26 -4.55 17.03
N ARG A 178 13.84 -4.70 18.30
CA ARG A 178 12.42 -4.76 18.69
C ARG A 178 11.89 -3.35 18.90
N PHE A 179 10.58 -3.18 18.84
CA PHE A 179 9.92 -1.90 19.10
C PHE A 179 8.91 -2.03 20.21
N ALA A 180 8.99 -1.10 21.16
CA ALA A 180 7.97 -0.83 22.15
C ALA A 180 6.88 0.00 21.51
N LEU A 181 5.65 -0.27 21.89
CA LEU A 181 4.51 0.47 21.40
C LEU A 181 3.43 0.63 22.45
N ALA A 182 2.97 1.86 22.62
CA ALA A 182 1.88 2.21 23.51
C ALA A 182 0.87 3.12 22.81
N GLU A 183 -0.41 2.93 23.10
CA GLU A 183 -1.49 3.86 22.78
C GLU A 183 -2.22 4.22 24.07
N GLY A 184 -2.54 5.51 24.25
CA GLY A 184 -3.15 6.03 25.48
C GLY A 184 -3.27 7.54 25.44
N GLN A 185 -3.54 8.16 26.59
CA GLN A 185 -3.60 9.62 26.72
C GLN A 185 -2.23 10.18 27.12
N LEU A 186 -1.88 11.33 26.56
CA LEU A 186 -0.61 12.00 26.82
C LEU A 186 -0.87 13.42 27.34
N THR A 187 -0.34 13.74 28.53
CA THR A 187 -0.44 15.06 29.15
C THR A 187 0.93 15.72 29.27
N GLY A 188 0.94 17.05 29.37
CA GLY A 188 2.15 17.87 29.48
C GLY A 188 2.16 19.03 28.49
N ALA A 189 2.81 20.14 28.86
CA ALA A 189 2.81 21.39 28.08
C ALA A 189 3.45 21.26 26.69
N GLN A 190 4.24 20.21 26.45
CA GLN A 190 4.99 20.00 25.22
C GLN A 190 4.44 18.82 24.38
N ALA A 191 3.20 18.38 24.63
CA ALA A 191 2.59 17.29 23.87
C ALA A 191 2.52 17.63 22.37
N PRO A 192 3.11 16.81 21.47
CA PRO A 192 3.10 17.10 20.04
C PRO A 192 1.68 17.09 19.45
N THR A 193 1.42 17.99 18.49
CA THR A 193 0.16 18.04 17.73
C THR A 193 0.26 17.37 16.36
N THR A 194 1.45 16.94 15.97
CA THR A 194 1.76 16.25 14.71
C THR A 194 2.74 15.10 14.96
N PRO A 195 2.86 14.09 14.08
CA PRO A 195 3.87 13.05 14.23
C PRO A 195 5.28 13.63 14.36
N SER A 196 5.90 13.33 15.51
CA SER A 196 7.22 13.82 15.89
C SER A 196 8.18 12.66 16.07
N TYR A 197 9.34 12.73 15.41
CA TYR A 197 10.39 11.72 15.43
C TYR A 197 11.59 12.24 16.21
N TYR A 198 11.96 11.56 17.28
CA TYR A 198 13.11 11.87 18.13
C TYR A 198 14.24 10.89 17.81
N LEU A 199 15.27 11.39 17.13
CA LEU A 199 16.42 10.65 16.65
C LEU A 199 17.61 10.88 17.58
N THR A 200 17.50 10.39 18.82
CA THR A 200 18.49 10.65 19.88
C THR A 200 19.63 9.65 19.88
N SER A 201 20.73 10.00 20.52
CA SER A 201 21.85 9.09 20.82
C SER A 201 21.43 7.88 21.69
N ARG A 202 20.31 8.00 22.43
CA ARG A 202 19.74 6.94 23.29
C ARG A 202 18.74 6.03 22.55
N GLY A 203 18.53 6.27 21.25
CA GLY A 203 17.61 5.51 20.41
C GLY A 203 16.50 6.35 19.78
N GLY A 204 15.68 5.70 18.96
CA GLY A 204 14.54 6.32 18.30
C GLY A 204 13.29 6.32 19.19
N LEU A 205 12.52 7.41 19.11
CA LEU A 205 11.18 7.53 19.66
C LEU A 205 10.28 8.25 18.66
N VAL A 206 9.03 7.83 18.54
CA VAL A 206 7.99 8.46 17.74
C VAL A 206 6.81 8.74 18.64
N ILE A 207 6.30 9.97 18.59
CA ILE A 207 5.07 10.38 19.24
C ILE A 207 4.11 10.83 18.13
N ALA A 208 3.01 10.10 17.94
CA ALA A 208 2.04 10.33 16.87
C ALA A 208 0.63 10.53 17.46
N PRO A 209 0.07 11.73 17.36
CA PRO A 209 -1.30 11.99 17.80
C PRO A 209 -2.32 11.26 16.91
N LEU A 210 -3.23 10.51 17.53
CA LEU A 210 -4.29 9.74 16.90
C LEU A 210 -5.65 10.43 17.08
N PRO A 211 -6.65 10.20 16.22
CA PRO A 211 -8.00 10.73 16.41
C PRO A 211 -8.57 10.45 17.82
N GLY A 212 -9.44 11.33 18.32
CA GLY A 212 -10.11 11.13 19.63
C GLY A 212 -9.22 11.34 20.86
N GLY A 213 -8.15 12.13 20.75
CA GLY A 213 -7.28 12.47 21.90
C GLY A 213 -6.26 11.39 22.30
N CYS A 214 -6.32 10.20 21.69
CA CYS A 214 -5.32 9.16 21.86
C CYS A 214 -3.98 9.56 21.21
N VAL A 215 -2.88 9.06 21.75
CA VAL A 215 -1.52 9.26 21.24
C VAL A 215 -0.80 7.92 21.21
N ARG A 216 -0.08 7.69 20.11
CA ARG A 216 0.81 6.54 19.96
C ARG A 216 2.24 6.92 20.27
N VAL A 217 2.86 6.20 21.18
CA VAL A 217 4.28 6.28 21.50
C VAL A 217 4.93 4.98 21.04
N ALA A 218 5.97 5.08 20.20
CA ALA A 218 6.72 3.92 19.73
C ALA A 218 8.22 4.18 19.77
N GLY A 219 9.02 3.21 20.19
CA GLY A 219 10.47 3.40 20.31
C GLY A 219 11.25 2.10 20.19
N SER A 220 12.51 2.20 19.79
CA SER A 220 13.41 1.04 19.68
C SER A 220 13.80 0.48 21.05
N ILE A 221 13.76 -0.84 21.20
CA ILE A 221 14.25 -1.61 22.35
C ILE A 221 15.46 -2.44 21.90
N HIS A 222 16.53 -2.43 22.70
CA HIS A 222 17.82 -3.07 22.37
C HIS A 222 18.17 -4.26 23.27
N ASP A 223 17.45 -4.47 24.36
CA ASP A 223 17.77 -5.44 25.43
C ASP A 223 16.72 -6.54 25.59
N GLY A 224 15.87 -6.73 24.57
CA GLY A 224 14.88 -7.80 24.56
C GLY A 224 13.73 -7.65 25.57
N ARG A 225 13.70 -6.56 26.35
CA ARG A 225 12.63 -6.28 27.32
C ARG A 225 11.26 -6.24 26.65
N GLU A 226 10.25 -6.67 27.40
CA GLU A 226 8.85 -6.46 27.04
C GLU A 226 8.43 -5.03 27.35
N THR A 227 7.42 -4.57 26.61
CA THR A 227 6.88 -3.22 26.76
C THR A 227 6.09 -3.11 28.05
N THR A 228 6.53 -2.24 28.95
CA THR A 228 5.84 -1.88 30.19
C THR A 228 5.50 -0.38 30.19
N GLU A 229 4.54 0.04 31.00
CA GLU A 229 4.23 1.47 31.16
C GLU A 229 5.47 2.26 31.60
N GLN A 230 6.26 1.71 32.52
CA GLN A 230 7.53 2.30 32.96
C GLN A 230 8.52 2.46 31.81
N LEU A 231 8.67 1.44 30.94
CA LEU A 231 9.56 1.54 29.79
C LEU A 231 9.13 2.67 28.83
N VAL A 232 7.82 2.82 28.61
CA VAL A 232 7.28 3.90 27.78
C VAL A 232 7.56 5.26 28.41
N GLN A 233 7.35 5.38 29.72
CA GLN A 233 7.63 6.60 30.47
C GLN A 233 9.13 6.96 30.44
N ASP A 234 10.01 5.99 30.64
CA ASP A 234 11.47 6.16 30.53
C ASP A 234 11.87 6.64 29.12
N MET A 235 11.25 6.11 28.07
CA MET A 235 11.50 6.58 26.71
C MET A 235 11.05 8.03 26.51
N LEU A 236 9.88 8.42 27.03
CA LEU A 236 9.38 9.79 26.96
C LEU A 236 10.31 10.77 27.70
N ASP A 237 10.81 10.39 28.87
CA ASP A 237 11.69 11.23 29.70
C ASP A 237 13.12 11.32 29.15
N THR A 238 13.66 10.23 28.60
CA THR A 238 15.07 10.18 28.17
C THR A 238 15.32 10.50 26.69
N ARG A 239 14.31 10.30 25.83
CA ARG A 239 14.40 10.50 24.37
C ARG A 239 13.42 11.54 23.85
N GLY A 240 12.29 11.74 24.53
CA GLY A 240 11.28 12.72 24.18
C GLY A 240 11.67 14.14 24.62
N PRO A 241 10.71 15.09 24.57
CA PRO A 241 10.93 16.47 24.93
C PRO A 241 11.02 16.70 26.46
N GLY A 242 10.74 15.67 27.27
CA GLY A 242 10.64 15.76 28.72
C GLY A 242 9.32 16.37 29.20
N GLY A 243 8.96 16.14 30.46
CA GLY A 243 7.73 16.71 31.05
C GLY A 243 6.42 16.15 30.49
N LEU A 244 6.47 14.99 29.84
CA LEU A 244 5.30 14.28 29.32
C LEU A 244 4.95 13.11 30.23
N ARG A 245 3.67 12.86 30.41
CA ARG A 245 3.17 11.70 31.14
C ARG A 245 2.11 10.98 30.32
N MET A 246 2.26 9.67 30.19
CA MET A 246 1.31 8.82 29.49
C MET A 246 0.46 8.06 30.51
N HIS A 247 -0.85 8.07 30.31
CA HIS A 247 -1.83 7.42 31.19
C HIS A 247 -2.94 6.78 30.35
N GLN A 248 -3.82 5.99 31.00
CA GLN A 248 -4.95 5.32 30.36
C GLN A 248 -4.52 4.52 29.12
N PHE A 249 -3.59 3.59 29.32
CA PHE A 249 -3.07 2.74 28.25
C PHE A 249 -4.19 1.88 27.67
N GLN A 250 -4.43 2.04 26.37
CA GLN A 250 -5.39 1.28 25.58
C GLN A 250 -4.72 0.08 24.90
N ALA A 251 -3.43 0.21 24.58
CA ALA A 251 -2.63 -0.86 24.01
C ALA A 251 -1.19 -0.73 24.46
N LEU A 252 -0.56 -1.87 24.76
CA LEU A 252 0.85 -1.98 25.11
C LEU A 252 1.40 -3.24 24.45
N THR A 253 2.26 -3.08 23.45
CA THR A 253 2.71 -4.20 22.61
C THR A 253 4.18 -4.10 22.29
N THR A 254 4.85 -5.24 22.33
CA THR A 254 6.21 -5.40 21.81
C THR A 254 6.14 -6.15 20.49
N PHE A 255 6.79 -5.63 19.46
CA PHE A 255 6.89 -6.36 18.19
C PHE A 255 8.32 -6.38 17.67
N SER A 256 8.69 -7.50 17.07
CA SER A 256 9.87 -7.62 16.22
C SER A 256 9.44 -7.41 14.77
N SER A 257 10.40 -7.02 13.94
CA SER A 257 10.17 -6.87 12.51
C SER A 257 11.18 -7.72 11.76
N ALA A 258 10.76 -8.24 10.60
CA ALA A 258 11.63 -8.95 9.68
C ALA A 258 11.42 -8.35 8.29
N GLU A 259 12.51 -8.24 7.53
CA GLU A 259 12.45 -7.84 6.13
C GLU A 259 12.48 -9.11 5.29
N ARG A 260 11.33 -9.53 4.76
CA ARG A 260 11.17 -10.75 3.98
C ARG A 260 10.35 -10.48 2.72
N VAL A 261 10.66 -11.18 1.63
CA VAL A 261 9.91 -11.11 0.37
C VAL A 261 9.86 -12.51 -0.24
N VAL A 262 8.70 -12.89 -0.77
CA VAL A 262 8.56 -14.14 -1.51
C VAL A 262 9.32 -14.12 -2.83
N ASP A 263 9.74 -15.29 -3.31
CA ASP A 263 10.36 -15.45 -4.63
C ASP A 263 9.34 -15.28 -5.78
N ARG A 264 8.07 -15.60 -5.52
CA ARG A 264 6.94 -15.44 -6.45
C ARG A 264 5.66 -15.07 -5.69
N MET A 265 4.89 -14.10 -6.21
CA MET A 265 3.58 -13.69 -5.64
C MET A 265 2.39 -14.35 -6.35
N ARG A 266 2.66 -15.19 -7.35
CA ARG A 266 1.68 -15.97 -8.11
C ARG A 266 2.25 -17.36 -8.36
N ALA A 267 1.42 -18.38 -8.17
CA ALA A 267 1.65 -19.75 -8.58
C ALA A 267 0.38 -20.26 -9.25
N GLY A 268 0.35 -20.31 -10.59
CA GLY A 268 -0.85 -20.66 -11.36
C GLY A 268 -2.00 -19.69 -11.09
N ARG A 269 -3.07 -20.22 -10.48
CA ARG A 269 -4.31 -19.51 -10.11
C ARG A 269 -4.35 -19.03 -8.66
N VAL A 270 -3.23 -19.17 -7.95
CA VAL A 270 -3.10 -18.73 -6.56
C VAL A 270 -2.16 -17.54 -6.46
N LEU A 271 -2.59 -16.48 -5.76
CA LEU A 271 -1.92 -15.19 -5.66
C LEU A 271 -1.69 -14.83 -4.19
N LEU A 272 -0.66 -14.05 -3.88
CA LEU A 272 -0.37 -13.57 -2.50
C LEU A 272 -0.35 -12.04 -2.48
N VAL A 273 -0.95 -11.41 -1.45
CA VAL A 273 -0.95 -9.95 -1.23
C VAL A 273 -0.51 -9.59 0.20
N GLY A 274 0.08 -8.40 0.36
CA GLY A 274 0.41 -7.87 1.68
C GLY A 274 1.40 -8.75 2.46
N ASP A 275 1.16 -8.87 3.77
CA ASP A 275 2.06 -9.59 4.69
C ASP A 275 2.25 -11.08 4.36
N ALA A 276 1.36 -11.68 3.56
CA ALA A 276 1.53 -13.03 3.03
C ALA A 276 2.70 -13.11 2.04
N ALA A 277 3.01 -12.02 1.34
CA ALA A 277 4.04 -11.93 0.32
C ALA A 277 5.31 -11.19 0.77
N HIS A 278 5.19 -10.19 1.65
CA HIS A 278 6.35 -9.43 2.11
C HIS A 278 6.13 -8.83 3.50
N THR A 279 7.21 -8.74 4.27
CA THR A 279 7.27 -7.99 5.51
C THR A 279 8.44 -7.03 5.47
N HIS A 280 8.37 -5.93 6.20
CA HIS A 280 9.46 -4.97 6.27
C HIS A 280 9.52 -4.28 7.64
N SER A 281 10.52 -3.40 7.80
CA SER A 281 10.63 -2.54 8.97
C SER A 281 9.37 -1.68 9.18
N ALA A 282 8.82 -1.70 10.40
CA ALA A 282 7.69 -0.84 10.78
C ALA A 282 8.02 0.67 10.72
N ILE A 283 9.31 1.02 10.59
CA ILE A 283 9.75 2.41 10.48
C ILE A 283 9.18 3.05 9.20
N GLY A 284 8.48 4.17 9.38
CA GLY A 284 7.82 4.91 8.31
C GLY A 284 6.42 4.41 7.92
N GLY A 285 5.88 3.40 8.64
CA GLY A 285 4.48 2.96 8.52
C GLY A 285 4.12 2.30 7.19
N GLN A 286 5.08 1.72 6.46
CA GLN A 286 4.87 1.31 5.07
C GLN A 286 4.12 -0.02 4.87
N GLY A 287 3.76 -0.76 5.93
CA GLY A 287 3.32 -2.18 5.88
C GLY A 287 2.04 -2.33 5.10
N LEU A 288 1.00 -1.82 5.73
CA LEU A 288 -0.31 -1.67 5.14
C LEU A 288 -0.28 -0.91 3.80
N ASN A 289 0.57 0.11 3.68
CA ASN A 289 0.67 0.91 2.46
C ASN A 289 1.15 0.10 1.25
N LEU A 290 2.15 -0.76 1.43
CA LEU A 290 2.66 -1.60 0.36
C LEU A 290 1.67 -2.70 0.00
N GLY A 291 1.03 -3.31 1.01
CA GLY A 291 -0.01 -4.31 0.80
C GLY A 291 -1.22 -3.77 0.03
N LEU A 292 -1.75 -2.61 0.40
CA LEU A 292 -2.84 -1.97 -0.35
C LEU A 292 -2.44 -1.63 -1.79
N GLN A 293 -1.17 -1.31 -2.05
CA GLN A 293 -0.69 -1.14 -3.42
C GLN A 293 -0.57 -2.46 -4.20
N ASP A 294 -0.32 -3.60 -3.53
CA ASP A 294 -0.43 -4.91 -4.19
C ASP A 294 -1.86 -5.17 -4.63
N VAL A 295 -2.82 -4.88 -3.74
CA VAL A 295 -4.25 -5.00 -4.01
C VAL A 295 -4.65 -4.15 -5.21
N ARG A 296 -4.23 -2.88 -5.22
CA ARG A 296 -4.54 -1.96 -6.33
C ARG A 296 -3.97 -2.44 -7.66
N ASN A 297 -2.77 -3.04 -7.66
CA ASN A 297 -2.17 -3.61 -8.86
C ASN A 297 -2.86 -4.90 -9.32
N LEU A 298 -3.31 -5.74 -8.37
CA LEU A 298 -3.93 -7.03 -8.63
C LEU A 298 -5.37 -6.90 -9.13
N ALA A 299 -6.18 -6.07 -8.47
CA ALA A 299 -7.63 -6.10 -8.61
C ALA A 299 -8.13 -5.81 -10.04
N TRP A 300 -7.53 -4.84 -10.74
CA TRP A 300 -7.91 -4.53 -12.13
C TRP A 300 -7.45 -5.60 -13.11
N LYS A 301 -6.29 -6.23 -12.87
CA LYS A 301 -5.76 -7.31 -13.72
C LYS A 301 -6.62 -8.55 -13.59
N LEU A 302 -6.82 -9.00 -12.35
CA LEU A 302 -7.61 -10.19 -12.04
C LEU A 302 -9.05 -10.00 -12.49
N GLY A 303 -9.65 -8.84 -12.19
CA GLY A 303 -11.02 -8.58 -12.59
C GLY A 303 -11.19 -8.44 -14.10
N GLY A 304 -10.23 -7.81 -14.80
CA GLY A 304 -10.23 -7.77 -16.26
C GLY A 304 -10.09 -9.16 -16.89
N VAL A 305 -9.30 -10.06 -16.31
CA VAL A 305 -9.19 -11.46 -16.78
C VAL A 305 -10.49 -12.24 -16.54
N ILE A 306 -11.05 -12.15 -15.34
CA ILE A 306 -12.29 -12.88 -15.00
C ILE A 306 -13.47 -12.41 -15.86
N THR A 307 -13.52 -11.12 -16.20
CA THR A 307 -14.57 -10.53 -17.04
C THR A 307 -14.28 -10.64 -18.55
N GLY A 308 -13.15 -11.24 -18.96
CA GLY A 308 -12.77 -11.39 -20.36
C GLY A 308 -12.36 -10.08 -21.06
N LYS A 309 -12.16 -8.98 -20.31
CA LYS A 309 -11.65 -7.71 -20.85
C LYS A 309 -10.16 -7.73 -21.12
N LEU A 310 -9.41 -8.53 -20.35
CA LEU A 310 -7.96 -8.64 -20.44
C LEU A 310 -7.53 -10.08 -20.69
N ASP A 311 -6.46 -10.22 -21.49
CA ASP A 311 -5.80 -11.49 -21.73
C ASP A 311 -5.14 -12.02 -20.45
N HIS A 312 -5.15 -13.34 -20.26
CA HIS A 312 -4.61 -14.01 -19.08
C HIS A 312 -3.12 -13.71 -18.83
N ALA A 313 -2.33 -13.46 -19.89
CA ALA A 313 -0.90 -13.12 -19.81
C ALA A 313 -0.64 -11.84 -19.00
N ILE A 314 -1.64 -10.96 -18.81
CA ILE A 314 -1.54 -9.80 -17.93
C ILE A 314 -1.10 -10.18 -16.51
N MET A 315 -1.53 -11.35 -16.03
CA MET A 315 -1.28 -11.81 -14.67
C MET A 315 0.21 -12.16 -14.46
N ASP A 316 0.98 -12.41 -15.52
CA ASP A 316 2.42 -12.68 -15.43
C ASP A 316 3.20 -11.43 -15.01
N THR A 317 2.60 -10.24 -15.17
CA THR A 317 3.21 -8.97 -14.75
C THR A 317 3.08 -8.72 -13.25
N TYR A 318 2.17 -9.40 -12.54
CA TYR A 318 1.88 -9.13 -11.13
C TYR A 318 3.10 -9.37 -10.23
N SER A 319 3.63 -10.60 -10.24
CA SER A 319 4.79 -10.99 -9.44
C SER A 319 6.02 -10.08 -9.65
N PRO A 320 6.53 -9.88 -10.89
CA PRO A 320 7.73 -9.07 -11.08
C PRO A 320 7.53 -7.59 -10.70
N GLU A 321 6.35 -7.01 -10.94
CA GLU A 321 6.08 -5.61 -10.57
C GLU A 321 6.07 -5.41 -9.06
N ARG A 322 5.37 -6.29 -8.33
CA ARG A 322 5.16 -6.14 -6.89
C ARG A 322 6.36 -6.59 -6.06
N ILE A 323 7.10 -7.62 -6.50
CA ILE A 323 8.39 -7.98 -5.89
C ILE A 323 9.41 -6.85 -6.07
N ALA A 324 9.48 -6.22 -7.25
CA ALA A 324 10.37 -5.09 -7.48
C ALA A 324 9.98 -3.88 -6.62
N ALA A 325 8.68 -3.63 -6.41
CA ALA A 325 8.20 -2.59 -5.50
C ALA A 325 8.59 -2.89 -4.05
N ALA A 326 8.34 -4.11 -3.57
CA ALA A 326 8.69 -4.54 -2.21
C ALA A 326 10.20 -4.39 -1.93
N ARG A 327 11.05 -4.85 -2.86
CA ARG A 327 12.51 -4.68 -2.75
C ARG A 327 12.94 -3.22 -2.72
N GLN A 328 12.31 -2.35 -3.51
CA GLN A 328 12.58 -0.90 -3.48
C GLN A 328 12.17 -0.27 -2.14
N VAL A 329 11.03 -0.66 -1.59
CA VAL A 329 10.57 -0.18 -0.29
C VAL A 329 11.54 -0.64 0.80
N ILE A 330 11.86 -1.94 0.89
CA ILE A 330 12.82 -2.49 1.87
C ILE A 330 14.17 -1.77 1.79
N LYS A 331 14.73 -1.61 0.59
CA LYS A 331 16.00 -0.88 0.40
C LYS A 331 15.91 0.56 0.91
N THR A 332 14.77 1.22 0.67
CA THR A 332 14.54 2.62 1.05
C THR A 332 14.33 2.77 2.55
N THR A 333 13.45 1.98 3.15
CA THR A 333 13.15 2.01 4.59
C THR A 333 14.38 1.59 5.38
N GLY A 334 15.09 0.53 4.97
CA GLY A 334 16.35 0.13 5.61
C GLY A 334 17.42 1.22 5.57
N ALA A 335 17.54 1.97 4.46
CA ALA A 335 18.44 3.13 4.39
C ALA A 335 18.01 4.27 5.33
N ILE A 336 16.71 4.60 5.37
CA ILE A 336 16.15 5.61 6.28
C ILE A 336 16.40 5.20 7.73
N THR A 337 16.16 3.95 8.09
CA THR A 337 16.39 3.40 9.43
C THR A 337 17.84 3.50 9.85
N ARG A 338 18.79 3.08 8.99
CA ARG A 338 20.23 3.19 9.29
C ARG A 338 20.66 4.64 9.50
N VAL A 339 20.14 5.56 8.69
CA VAL A 339 20.41 7.00 8.87
C VAL A 339 19.77 7.51 10.16
N ALA A 340 18.51 7.15 10.44
CA ALA A 340 17.78 7.57 11.63
C ALA A 340 18.44 7.07 12.93
N LEU A 341 18.96 5.85 12.94
CA LEU A 341 19.61 5.21 14.09
C LEU A 341 21.15 5.30 14.06
N ALA A 342 21.72 6.20 13.24
CA ALA A 342 23.17 6.34 13.12
C ALA A 342 23.81 6.64 14.50
N PRO A 343 24.83 5.88 14.93
CA PRO A 343 25.52 6.12 16.20
C PRO A 343 26.46 7.34 16.10
N PRO A 344 26.94 7.90 17.23
CA PRO A 344 28.03 8.86 17.22
C PRO A 344 29.31 8.28 16.57
N PRO A 345 30.09 9.07 15.82
CA PRO A 345 29.87 10.48 15.48
C PRO A 345 28.97 10.70 14.24
N TRP A 346 28.51 9.65 13.57
CA TRP A 346 27.70 9.74 12.34
C TRP A 346 26.35 10.44 12.54
N ASN A 347 25.80 10.43 13.75
CA ASN A 347 24.62 11.22 14.10
C ASN A 347 24.82 12.73 13.91
N LEU A 348 26.04 13.27 14.10
CA LEU A 348 26.34 14.69 13.90
C LEU A 348 26.26 15.06 12.42
N LEU A 349 26.84 14.23 11.55
CA LEU A 349 26.75 14.40 10.09
C LEU A 349 25.30 14.32 9.63
N ARG A 350 24.54 13.31 10.08
CA ARG A 350 23.10 13.19 9.82
C ARG A 350 22.36 14.47 10.22
N ASN A 351 22.61 14.99 11.42
CA ASN A 351 21.96 16.19 11.93
C ASN A 351 22.26 17.42 11.06
N ALA A 352 23.51 17.57 10.60
CA ALA A 352 23.90 18.63 9.68
C ALA A 352 23.18 18.49 8.34
N VAL A 353 23.16 17.29 7.75
CA VAL A 353 22.47 17.00 6.47
C VAL A 353 20.98 17.31 6.56
N LEU A 354 20.29 16.88 7.62
CA LEU A 354 18.86 17.15 7.80
C LEU A 354 18.55 18.66 7.88
N ARG A 355 19.38 19.43 8.58
CA ARG A 355 19.23 20.89 8.68
C ARG A 355 19.48 21.60 7.35
N VAL A 356 20.46 21.14 6.57
CA VAL A 356 20.74 21.69 5.22
C VAL A 356 19.63 21.32 4.24
N ALA A 357 19.14 20.09 4.28
CA ALA A 357 18.04 19.62 3.44
C ALA A 357 16.75 20.43 3.67
N GLU A 358 16.43 20.78 4.92
CA GLU A 358 15.28 21.65 5.25
C GLU A 358 15.38 23.03 4.59
N ARG A 359 16.59 23.62 4.54
CA ARG A 359 16.83 24.96 3.97
C ARG A 359 16.82 24.97 2.44
N THR A 360 16.83 23.80 1.80
CA THR A 360 16.86 23.68 0.34
C THR A 360 15.42 23.66 -0.20
N PRO A 361 15.06 24.49 -1.20
CA PRO A 361 13.68 24.60 -1.70
C PRO A 361 13.02 23.27 -2.12
N HIS A 362 13.80 22.32 -2.63
CA HIS A 362 13.31 21.02 -3.09
C HIS A 362 13.51 19.87 -2.09
N GLY A 363 14.25 20.09 -1.01
CA GLY A 363 14.64 19.03 -0.05
C GLY A 363 13.44 18.37 0.64
N PRO A 364 12.57 19.15 1.33
CA PRO A 364 11.40 18.61 2.02
C PRO A 364 10.44 17.89 1.07
N HIS A 365 10.21 18.46 -0.12
CA HIS A 365 9.28 17.86 -1.10
C HIS A 365 9.83 16.55 -1.68
N TRP A 366 11.14 16.49 -1.95
CA TRP A 366 11.82 15.27 -2.37
C TRP A 366 11.74 14.17 -1.30
N TYR A 367 11.90 14.53 -0.03
CA TYR A 367 11.82 13.59 1.09
C TYR A 367 10.38 13.11 1.30
N ALA A 368 9.40 14.02 1.33
CA ALA A 368 7.99 13.70 1.47
C ALA A 368 7.52 12.72 0.39
N ALA A 369 7.84 13.00 -0.88
CA ALA A 369 7.51 12.08 -2.00
C ALA A 369 8.16 10.71 -1.84
N ARG A 370 9.37 10.63 -1.26
CA ARG A 370 10.07 9.36 -1.05
C ARG A 370 9.47 8.55 0.09
N VAL A 371 9.10 9.18 1.20
CA VAL A 371 8.43 8.50 2.33
C VAL A 371 7.00 8.14 1.98
N ALA A 372 6.32 8.93 1.15
CA ALA A 372 4.99 8.65 0.64
C ALA A 372 4.93 7.49 -0.37
N GLY A 373 6.08 6.95 -0.82
CA GLY A 373 6.12 5.86 -1.81
C GLY A 373 5.88 6.32 -3.26
N GLU A 374 5.82 7.62 -3.53
CA GLU A 374 5.53 8.21 -4.86
C GLU A 374 6.67 8.00 -5.89
N ARG A 375 7.70 7.23 -5.53
CA ARG A 375 8.90 6.98 -6.35
C ARG A 375 9.16 5.51 -6.62
N ILE A 376 8.22 4.64 -6.25
CA ILE A 376 8.29 3.23 -6.62
C ILE A 376 8.20 3.14 -8.15
N ARG A 377 9.12 2.41 -8.76
CA ARG A 377 9.14 2.23 -10.20
C ARG A 377 8.91 0.77 -10.55
N TYR A 378 7.95 0.50 -11.44
CA TYR A 378 7.80 -0.84 -12.00
C TYR A 378 8.92 -1.17 -12.99
N PRO A 379 9.38 -2.43 -13.01
CA PRO A 379 10.27 -2.91 -14.05
C PRO A 379 9.55 -2.86 -15.40
N ILE A 380 10.32 -3.09 -16.45
CA ILE A 380 9.78 -3.24 -17.79
C ILE A 380 9.00 -4.55 -17.83
N THR A 381 7.70 -4.46 -18.07
CA THR A 381 6.83 -5.59 -18.33
C THR A 381 6.18 -5.40 -19.71
N PRO A 382 5.52 -6.43 -20.27
CA PRO A 382 4.71 -6.27 -21.48
C PRO A 382 3.71 -5.11 -21.38
N LEU A 383 3.31 -4.70 -20.17
CA LEU A 383 2.44 -3.55 -19.90
C LEU A 383 3.07 -2.17 -20.05
N GLY A 384 4.35 -2.09 -20.40
CA GLY A 384 4.98 -0.81 -20.67
C GLY A 384 6.38 -0.98 -21.21
N ARG A 385 6.54 -0.76 -22.54
CA ARG A 385 7.64 0.06 -23.09
C ARG A 385 7.60 0.26 -24.60
N PRO A 386 8.31 1.32 -25.05
CA PRO A 386 9.59 1.11 -25.74
C PRO A 386 10.79 1.40 -24.82
N GLN A 387 11.87 0.61 -24.92
CA GLN A 387 13.13 0.88 -24.21
C GLN A 387 13.57 2.35 -24.34
N GLY A 388 14.12 2.92 -23.26
CA GLY A 388 14.80 4.22 -23.29
C GLY A 388 13.97 5.47 -22.94
N ARG A 389 12.64 5.38 -22.77
CA ARG A 389 11.82 6.57 -22.47
C ARG A 389 11.75 6.90 -20.98
N ARG A 390 12.17 8.12 -20.61
CA ARG A 390 12.07 8.64 -19.24
C ARG A 390 10.60 8.75 -18.80
N GLY A 391 10.29 8.24 -17.60
CA GLY A 391 8.98 8.45 -16.95
C GLY A 391 7.96 7.30 -17.06
N THR A 392 8.22 6.23 -17.82
CA THR A 392 7.36 5.03 -17.79
C THR A 392 7.65 4.14 -16.57
N GLY A 393 6.60 3.49 -16.07
CA GLY A 393 6.64 2.68 -14.85
C GLY A 393 6.69 3.49 -13.56
N PHE A 394 6.54 4.82 -13.62
CA PHE A 394 6.40 5.69 -12.44
C PHE A 394 4.92 5.97 -12.16
N PRO A 395 4.56 6.33 -10.92
CA PRO A 395 3.26 6.90 -10.61
C PRO A 395 2.96 8.11 -11.49
N ALA A 396 1.69 8.30 -11.81
CA ALA A 396 1.23 9.42 -12.60
C ALA A 396 1.56 10.75 -11.91
N PRO A 397 1.97 11.77 -12.67
CA PRO A 397 2.16 13.10 -12.11
C PRO A 397 0.81 13.70 -11.70
N THR A 398 0.80 14.57 -10.69
CA THR A 398 -0.43 15.15 -10.11
C THR A 398 -1.31 15.89 -11.12
N TRP A 399 -0.73 16.49 -12.16
CA TRP A 399 -1.49 17.18 -13.21
C TRP A 399 -2.29 16.22 -14.11
N ALA A 400 -1.96 14.92 -14.10
CA ALA A 400 -2.63 13.88 -14.87
C ALA A 400 -3.60 13.06 -14.00
N ALA A 401 -4.07 13.63 -12.90
CA ALA A 401 -5.03 12.98 -12.02
C ALA A 401 -6.30 12.60 -12.80
N PRO A 402 -6.90 11.42 -12.52
CA PRO A 402 -8.16 11.04 -13.15
C PRO A 402 -9.28 12.05 -12.83
N PRO A 403 -10.18 12.33 -13.78
CA PRO A 403 -11.37 13.12 -13.51
C PRO A 403 -12.31 12.38 -12.56
N ALA A 404 -13.20 13.13 -11.89
CA ALA A 404 -14.25 12.54 -11.07
C ALA A 404 -15.11 11.56 -11.89
N GLY A 405 -15.43 10.40 -11.30
CA GLY A 405 -16.21 9.35 -11.97
C GLY A 405 -15.42 8.48 -12.96
N HIS A 406 -14.10 8.65 -13.10
CA HIS A 406 -13.28 7.72 -13.88
C HIS A 406 -13.36 6.30 -13.30
N ALA A 407 -13.65 5.32 -14.15
CA ALA A 407 -13.76 3.93 -13.74
C ALA A 407 -12.38 3.34 -13.38
N PRO A 408 -12.20 2.78 -12.17
CA PRO A 408 -10.90 2.32 -11.68
C PRO A 408 -10.40 1.02 -12.34
N ASP A 409 -11.13 0.47 -13.32
CA ASP A 409 -10.75 -0.70 -14.12
C ASP A 409 -10.29 -0.35 -15.55
N ARG A 410 -10.31 0.94 -15.93
CA ARG A 410 -9.93 1.41 -17.28
C ARG A 410 -8.63 2.20 -17.28
N PHE A 411 -7.87 2.04 -18.35
CA PHE A 411 -6.73 2.90 -18.66
C PHE A 411 -7.23 4.32 -18.95
N LEU A 412 -6.43 5.32 -18.58
CA LEU A 412 -6.72 6.72 -18.84
C LEU A 412 -5.70 7.29 -19.82
N LEU A 413 -6.15 7.64 -21.02
CA LEU A 413 -5.35 8.36 -22.01
C LEU A 413 -5.47 9.86 -21.77
N VAL A 414 -4.47 10.41 -21.08
CA VAL A 414 -4.36 11.84 -20.78
C VAL A 414 -3.60 12.53 -21.89
N THR A 415 -4.15 13.59 -22.48
CA THR A 415 -3.41 14.47 -23.39
C THR A 415 -3.29 15.87 -22.82
N SER A 416 -2.20 16.55 -23.16
CA SER A 416 -2.01 17.97 -22.94
C SER A 416 -1.56 18.68 -24.22
N GLY A 417 -1.72 20.00 -24.27
CA GLY A 417 -1.54 20.81 -25.46
C GLY A 417 -2.86 21.46 -25.92
N PRO A 418 -2.97 21.88 -27.19
CA PRO A 418 -4.23 22.38 -27.75
C PRO A 418 -5.33 21.30 -27.74
N PRO A 419 -6.56 21.61 -27.29
CA PRO A 419 -7.65 20.64 -27.13
C PRO A 419 -8.10 20.02 -28.45
N GLU A 420 -7.97 20.75 -29.55
CA GLU A 420 -8.29 20.29 -30.90
C GLU A 420 -7.01 20.12 -31.75
N GLY A 421 -5.88 19.85 -31.11
CA GLY A 421 -4.63 19.57 -31.81
C GLY A 421 -4.62 18.19 -32.46
N PRO A 422 -3.65 17.91 -33.37
CA PRO A 422 -3.48 16.59 -33.98
C PRO A 422 -3.36 15.45 -32.96
N LEU A 423 -2.68 15.70 -31.84
CA LEU A 423 -2.55 14.72 -30.76
C LEU A 423 -3.89 14.40 -30.09
N ALA A 424 -4.72 15.41 -29.81
CA ALA A 424 -5.99 15.22 -29.16
C ALA A 424 -6.93 14.39 -30.05
N ARG A 425 -7.05 14.74 -31.34
CA ARG A 425 -7.84 13.97 -32.31
C ARG A 425 -7.36 12.51 -32.45
N ALA A 426 -6.05 12.30 -32.53
CA ALA A 426 -5.50 10.96 -32.62
C ALA A 426 -5.80 10.13 -31.35
N ALA A 427 -5.66 10.74 -30.16
CA ALA A 427 -6.00 10.10 -28.89
C ALA A 427 -7.50 9.80 -28.76
N ASP A 428 -8.38 10.65 -29.29
CA ASP A 428 -9.81 10.42 -29.32
C ASP A 428 -10.15 9.22 -30.20
N ALA A 429 -9.52 9.11 -31.38
CA ALA A 429 -9.65 7.94 -32.25
C ALA A 429 -9.10 6.66 -31.61
N THR A 430 -8.01 6.72 -30.83
CA THR A 430 -7.51 5.60 -30.03
C THR A 430 -8.54 5.16 -28.99
N ALA A 431 -9.08 6.11 -28.22
CA ALA A 431 -10.06 5.81 -27.17
C ALA A 431 -11.38 5.24 -27.73
N GLN A 432 -11.81 5.72 -28.91
CA GLN A 432 -12.99 5.20 -29.62
C GLN A 432 -12.80 3.74 -30.08
N ARG A 433 -11.59 3.35 -30.51
CA ARG A 433 -11.28 1.96 -30.89
C ARG A 433 -11.17 1.01 -29.71
N HIS A 434 -10.82 1.52 -28.52
CA HIS A 434 -10.65 0.75 -27.30
C HIS A 434 -11.63 1.19 -26.19
N THR A 435 -12.89 1.44 -26.52
CA THR A 435 -13.90 2.00 -25.60
C THR A 435 -14.18 1.14 -24.37
N SER A 436 -13.91 -0.18 -24.42
CA SER A 436 -14.03 -1.06 -23.25
C SER A 436 -12.86 -0.94 -22.27
N LEU A 437 -11.69 -0.45 -22.73
CA LEU A 437 -10.45 -0.44 -21.96
C LEU A 437 -9.89 0.95 -21.65
N VAL A 438 -10.12 1.94 -22.52
CA VAL A 438 -9.46 3.24 -22.45
C VAL A 438 -10.49 4.35 -22.32
N SER A 439 -10.37 5.19 -21.32
CA SER A 439 -11.07 6.48 -21.23
C SER A 439 -10.12 7.62 -21.62
N ARG A 440 -10.70 8.78 -21.94
CA ARG A 440 -9.98 9.93 -22.47
C ARG A 440 -10.12 11.12 -21.52
N HIS A 441 -9.02 11.83 -21.27
CA HIS A 441 -9.05 13.08 -20.48
C HIS A 441 -8.04 14.10 -20.99
N HIS A 442 -8.49 15.34 -21.22
CA HIS A 442 -7.62 16.42 -21.71
C HIS A 442 -7.31 17.42 -20.60
N VAL A 443 -6.04 17.82 -20.50
CA VAL A 443 -5.57 18.79 -19.51
C VAL A 443 -4.90 19.97 -20.23
N PRO A 444 -5.37 21.21 -20.06
CA PRO A 444 -4.81 22.37 -20.75
C PRO A 444 -3.41 22.69 -20.19
N ARG A 445 -2.37 22.42 -20.97
CA ARG A 445 -0.98 22.75 -20.65
C ARG A 445 -0.22 23.14 -21.91
N ARG A 446 0.83 23.96 -21.77
CA ARG A 446 1.67 24.41 -22.89
C ARG A 446 2.39 23.26 -23.61
N ARG A 447 2.78 22.20 -22.88
CA ARG A 447 3.50 21.06 -23.44
C ARG A 447 2.52 20.10 -24.11
N THR A 448 2.73 19.84 -25.40
CA THR A 448 1.97 18.84 -26.16
C THR A 448 2.54 17.45 -25.92
N GLU A 449 1.83 16.61 -25.17
CA GLU A 449 2.21 15.22 -24.89
C GLU A 449 0.99 14.38 -24.49
N PHE A 450 1.14 13.07 -24.52
CA PHE A 450 0.18 12.15 -23.90
C PHE A 450 0.82 11.28 -22.82
N LEU A 451 -0.02 10.83 -21.91
CA LEU A 451 0.25 9.75 -20.96
C LEU A 451 -0.85 8.70 -21.07
N LEU A 452 -0.47 7.44 -21.20
CA LEU A 452 -1.37 6.32 -20.95
C LEU A 452 -1.16 5.87 -19.51
N LEU A 453 -2.16 6.10 -18.67
CA LEU A 453 -2.15 5.69 -17.28
C LEU A 453 -2.88 4.36 -17.12
N ARG A 454 -2.26 3.46 -16.36
CA ARG A 454 -2.87 2.20 -15.93
C ARG A 454 -3.93 2.47 -14.87
N PRO A 455 -4.87 1.52 -14.65
CA PRO A 455 -5.88 1.66 -13.61
C PRO A 455 -5.29 1.80 -12.19
N ASP A 456 -4.08 1.27 -11.96
CA ASP A 456 -3.35 1.43 -10.69
C ASP A 456 -2.55 2.75 -10.56
N GLY A 457 -2.74 3.68 -11.50
CA GLY A 457 -2.14 5.02 -11.46
C GLY A 457 -0.69 5.10 -11.96
N TYR A 458 -0.17 4.06 -12.60
CA TYR A 458 1.18 4.04 -13.16
C TYR A 458 1.20 4.40 -14.65
N VAL A 459 2.23 5.11 -15.10
CA VAL A 459 2.41 5.48 -16.52
C VAL A 459 2.85 4.24 -17.33
N ALA A 460 1.95 3.70 -18.15
CA ALA A 460 2.26 2.63 -19.12
C ALA A 460 3.04 3.18 -20.32
N ALA A 461 2.59 4.29 -20.90
CA ALA A 461 3.21 4.93 -22.05
C ALA A 461 3.21 6.45 -21.95
N ARG A 462 4.19 7.09 -22.59
CA ARG A 462 4.32 8.54 -22.70
C ARG A 462 4.93 8.89 -24.06
N GLY A 463 4.39 9.92 -24.71
CA GLY A 463 4.93 10.35 -25.99
C GLY A 463 4.19 11.51 -26.63
N THR A 464 4.39 11.62 -27.94
CA THR A 464 3.72 12.56 -28.86
C THR A 464 2.84 11.77 -29.84
N SER A 465 2.22 12.42 -30.83
CA SER A 465 1.32 11.73 -31.76
C SER A 465 1.95 10.51 -32.45
N ALA A 466 3.24 10.54 -32.75
CA ALA A 466 3.97 9.41 -33.36
C ALA A 466 4.00 8.15 -32.47
N ASP A 467 3.80 8.30 -31.17
CA ASP A 467 3.91 7.21 -30.19
C ASP A 467 2.55 6.60 -29.84
N LEU A 468 1.45 7.13 -30.39
CA LEU A 468 0.12 6.55 -30.21
C LEU A 468 0.01 5.19 -30.92
N THR A 469 0.57 5.02 -32.11
CA THR A 469 0.52 3.74 -32.84
C THR A 469 1.21 2.59 -32.08
N PRO A 470 2.43 2.74 -31.53
CA PRO A 470 2.98 1.76 -30.58
C PRO A 470 2.10 1.53 -29.34
N THR A 471 1.44 2.58 -28.83
CA THR A 471 0.56 2.48 -27.65
C THR A 471 -0.72 1.71 -27.94
N GLU A 472 -1.25 1.81 -29.16
CA GLU A 472 -2.40 1.02 -29.61
C GLU A 472 -2.07 -0.45 -29.77
N ARG A 473 -0.89 -0.77 -30.31
CA ARG A 473 -0.41 -2.15 -30.36
C ARG A 473 -0.27 -2.76 -28.97
N LEU A 474 0.19 -1.97 -28.00
CA LEU A 474 0.19 -2.36 -26.60
C LEU A 474 -1.23 -2.68 -26.12
N LEU A 475 -2.19 -1.76 -26.31
CA LEU A 475 -3.59 -1.95 -25.87
C LEU A 475 -4.24 -3.18 -26.52
N ALA A 476 -4.01 -3.40 -27.81
CA ALA A 476 -4.51 -4.57 -28.54
C ALA A 476 -3.90 -5.89 -28.03
N ALA A 477 -2.64 -5.87 -27.60
CA ALA A 477 -2.01 -7.05 -27.00
C ALA A 477 -2.53 -7.38 -25.59
N LEU A 478 -3.27 -6.45 -24.96
CA LEU A 478 -3.88 -6.69 -23.64
C LEU A 478 -5.29 -7.27 -23.74
N THR A 479 -5.96 -7.16 -24.89
CA THR A 479 -7.27 -7.77 -25.12
C THR A 479 -7.09 -9.24 -25.50
N PRO A 480 -7.96 -10.14 -25.02
CA PRO A 480 -7.96 -11.53 -25.48
C PRO A 480 -8.10 -11.56 -27.00
N THR A 481 -7.32 -12.42 -27.66
CA THR A 481 -7.56 -12.69 -29.08
C THR A 481 -8.87 -13.46 -29.15
N THR A 482 -9.89 -12.91 -29.79
CA THR A 482 -11.13 -13.66 -30.04
C THR A 482 -10.77 -14.88 -30.89
N ALA A 483 -10.70 -16.06 -30.26
CA ALA A 483 -10.71 -17.32 -31.00
C ALA A 483 -12.03 -17.35 -31.75
N SER A 484 -11.95 -17.24 -33.08
CA SER A 484 -13.09 -17.40 -33.99
C SER A 484 -13.50 -18.86 -34.05
#